data_AF-A0A937WXD5-F1
#
_entry.id   AF-A0A937WXD5-F1
#
_cell.length_a   1.000
_cell.length_b   1.000
_cell.length_c   1.000
_cell.angle_alpha   90.00
_cell.angle_beta   90.00
_cell.angle_gamma   90.00
#
_symmetry.space_group_name_H-M   'P 1'
#
loop_
_entity.id
_entity.type
_entity.pdbx_description
1 polymer ?
#
loop_
_entity_poly.entity_id
_entity_poly.type
_entity_poly.pdbx_seq_one_letter_code
_entity_poly.pdbx_strand_id
1 'polypeptide(L)' 'MTHRRIGEIMVDEGFITAEQLEVALKEQKKGVERLGEAAIRLGFLTRIQRDEIVKVQMEDMAG' A
#
# COMPACT_ATOMS: atom_id res chain seq x y z
N MET A 1 20.36 -3.78 -1.62
CA MET A 1 19.15 -4.06 -2.43
C MET A 1 18.06 -3.14 -1.93
N THR A 2 17.49 -2.31 -2.81
CA THR A 2 16.40 -1.40 -2.45
C THR A 2 15.11 -2.21 -2.53
N HIS A 3 14.53 -2.59 -1.39
CA HIS A 3 13.23 -3.27 -1.38
C HIS A 3 12.15 -2.28 -1.83
N ARG A 4 11.24 -2.72 -2.71
CA ARG A 4 10.11 -1.89 -3.16
C ARG A 4 9.28 -1.46 -1.96
N ARG A 5 8.87 -0.20 -1.96
CA ARG A 5 7.98 0.32 -0.91
C ARG A 5 6.59 -0.21 -1.15
N ILE A 6 5.85 -0.47 -0.08
CA ILE A 6 4.49 -1.01 -0.18
C ILE A 6 3.56 -0.13 -1.03
N GLY A 7 3.77 1.19 -1.01
CA GLY A 7 3.02 2.13 -1.86
C GLY A 7 3.34 2.00 -3.35
N GLU A 8 4.58 1.67 -3.70
CA GLU A 8 4.97 1.42 -5.10
C GLU A 8 4.31 0.13 -5.59
N ILE A 9 4.35 -0.94 -4.78
CA ILE A 9 3.67 -2.21 -5.08
C ILE A 9 2.16 -1.99 -5.28
N MET A 10 1.52 -1.17 -4.44
CA MET A 10 0.09 -0.86 -4.59
C MET A 10 -0.27 -0.25 -5.95
N VAL A 11 0.62 0.56 -6.51
CA VAL A 11 0.41 1.22 -7.81
C VAL A 11 0.82 0.30 -8.96
N ASP A 12 1.97 -0.35 -8.86
CA ASP A 12 2.50 -1.26 -9.88
C ASP A 12 1.55 -2.44 -10.16
N GLU A 13 0.94 -2.99 -9.10
CA GLU A 13 -0.04 -4.08 -9.20
C GLU A 13 -1.46 -3.58 -9.57
N GLY A 14 -1.65 -2.27 -9.72
CA GLY A 14 -2.93 -1.67 -10.13
C GLY A 14 -4.02 -1.68 -9.06
N PHE A 15 -3.67 -1.88 -7.78
CA PHE A 15 -4.64 -1.85 -6.68
C PHE A 15 -5.18 -0.45 -6.41
N ILE A 16 -4.33 0.58 -6.56
CA ILE A 16 -4.70 1.99 -6.43
C ILE A 16 -4.00 2.83 -7.50
N THR A 17 -4.51 4.03 -7.76
CA THR A 17 -3.82 5.01 -8.61
C THR A 17 -2.74 5.78 -7.84
N ALA A 18 -1.84 6.44 -8.57
CA ALA A 18 -0.84 7.32 -7.97
C ALA A 18 -1.48 8.47 -7.16
N GLU A 19 -2.60 9.04 -7.64
CA GLU A 19 -3.32 10.07 -6.89
C GLU A 19 -3.94 9.52 -5.60
N GLN A 20 -4.49 8.31 -5.64
CA GLN A 20 -5.03 7.64 -4.45
C GLN A 20 -3.93 7.33 -3.42
N LEU A 21 -2.74 6.95 -3.88
CA LEU A 21 -1.57 6.77 -3.04
C LEU A 21 -1.18 8.08 -2.34
N GLU A 22 -1.15 9.21 -3.06
CA GLU A 22 -0.85 10.53 -2.46
C GLU A 22 -1.87 10.91 -1.38
N VAL A 23 -3.16 10.70 -1.64
CA VAL A 23 -4.22 10.96 -0.66
C VAL A 23 -4.04 10.06 0.57
N ALA A 24 -3.80 8.77 0.37
CA ALA A 24 -3.59 7.83 1.47
C ALA A 24 -2.36 8.19 2.31
N LEU A 25 -1.24 8.61 1.68
CA LEU A 25 -0.04 9.08 2.37
C LEU A 25 -0.29 10.37 3.15
N LYS A 26 -1.07 11.30 2.61
CA LYS A 26 -1.43 12.55 3.28
C LYS A 26 -2.27 12.28 4.53
N GLU A 27 -3.23 11.37 4.43
CA GLU A 27 -4.09 10.97 5.55
C GLU A 27 -3.30 10.17 6.59
N GLN A 28 -2.42 9.26 6.17
CA GLN A 28 -1.55 8.50 7.05
C GLN A 28 -0.70 9.43 7.94
N LYS A 29 -0.14 10.51 7.38
CA LYS A 29 0.66 11.50 8.11
C LYS A 29 -0.11 12.24 9.20
N LYS A 30 -1.44 12.26 9.16
CA LYS A 30 -2.29 12.90 10.18
C LYS A 30 -2.52 12.00 11.40
N GLY A 31 -2.19 10.71 11.32
CA GLY A 31 -2.42 9.73 12.37
C GLY A 31 -1.24 8.79 12.60
N VAL A 32 -1.51 7.71 13.34
CA VAL A 32 -0.54 6.63 13.63
C VAL A 32 -0.83 5.35 12.84
N GLU A 33 -1.79 5.39 11.91
CA GLU A 33 -2.18 4.24 11.11
C GLU A 33 -1.13 3.90 10.03
N ARG A 34 -1.13 2.63 9.61
CA ARG A 34 -0.28 2.17 8.50
C ARG A 34 -0.92 2.58 7.18
N LEU A 35 -0.11 2.80 6.14
CA LEU A 35 -0.57 3.21 4.81
C LEU A 35 -1.69 2.31 4.26
N GLY A 36 -1.56 0.99 4.39
CA GLY A 36 -2.60 0.05 3.95
C GLY A 36 -3.92 0.19 4.71
N GLU A 37 -3.88 0.51 6.01
CA GLU A 37 -5.11 0.74 6.79
C GLU A 37 -5.75 2.08 6.41
N ALA A 38 -4.95 3.12 6.18
CA ALA A 38 -5.44 4.40 5.65
C ALA A 38 -6.13 4.22 4.30
N ALA A 39 -5.52 3.46 3.39
CA ALA A 39 -6.10 3.19 2.07
C ALA A 39 -7.40 2.36 2.13
N ILE A 40 -7.51 1.43 3.08
CA ILE A 40 -8.76 0.69 3.34
C ILE A 40 -9.85 1.63 3.88
N ARG A 41 -9.50 2.46 4.87
CA ARG A 41 -10.43 3.43 5.48
C ARG A 41 -10.95 4.44 4.46
N LEU A 42 -10.12 4.82 3.48
CA LEU A 42 -10.47 5.72 2.39
C LEU A 42 -11.25 5.02 1.25
N GLY A 43 -11.40 3.69 1.31
CA GLY A 43 -12.12 2.91 0.30
C GLY A 43 -11.32 2.63 -0.97
N PHE A 44 -10.02 2.90 -0.99
CA PHE A 44 -9.15 2.62 -2.16
C PHE A 44 -8.70 1.17 -2.20
N LEU A 45 -8.63 0.52 -1.04
CA LEU A 45 -8.11 -0.83 -0.87
C LEU A 45 -9.10 -1.69 -0.10
N THR A 46 -9.17 -2.97 -0.46
CA THR A 46 -9.85 -3.99 0.34
C THR A 46 -8.86 -4.71 1.26
N ARG A 47 -9.37 -5.38 2.30
CA ARG A 47 -8.53 -6.24 3.17
C ARG A 47 -7.85 -7.36 2.37
N ILE A 48 -8.56 -7.94 1.40
CA ILE A 48 -8.03 -9.00 0.53
C ILE A 48 -6.84 -8.47 -0.28
N GLN A 49 -7.00 -7.32 -0.95
CA GLN A 49 -5.92 -6.71 -1.72
C GLN A 49 -4.72 -6.33 -0.83
N ARG A 50 -4.95 -5.85 0.40
CA ARG A 50 -3.87 -5.58 1.36
C ARG A 50 -3.06 -6.84 1.66
N ASP A 51 -3.74 -7.95 1.91
CA ASP A 51 -3.07 -9.22 2.22
C ASP A 51 -2.26 -9.74 1.01
N GLU A 52 -2.75 -9.57 -0.22
CA GLU A 52 -1.98 -9.88 -1.44
C GLU A 52 -0.72 -9.02 -1.56
N ILE A 53 -0.81 -7.71 -1.32
CA ILE A 53 0.35 -6.80 -1.35
C ILE A 53 1.43 -7.22 -0.34
N VAL A 54 1.03 -7.69 0.84
CA VAL A 54 1.98 -8.16 1.87
C VAL A 54 2.73 -9.42 1.41
N LYS A 55 2.07 -10.32 0.67
CA LYS A 55 2.73 -11.49 0.09
C LYS A 55 3.79 -11.08 -0.93
N VAL A 56 3.46 -10.19 -1.86
CA VAL A 56 4.41 -9.65 -2.85
C VAL A 56 5.63 -9.03 -2.16
N GLN A 57 5.40 -8.24 -1.10
CA GLN A 57 6.49 -7.66 -0.34
C GLN A 57 7.39 -8.72 0.36
N MET A 58 6.82 -9.83 0.83
CA MET A 58 7.58 -10.93 1.44
C MET A 58 8.41 -11.70 0.41
N GLU A 59 7.87 -11.94 -0.78
CA GLU A 59 8.58 -12.59 -1.89
C GLU A 59 9.77 -11.74 -2.37
N ASP A 60 9.59 -10.42 -2.49
CA ASP A 60 10.66 -9.47 -2.82
C ASP A 60 11.80 -9.43 -1.77
N MET A 61 11.53 -9.80 -0.51
CA MET A 61 12.53 -9.86 0.56
C MET A 61 13.26 -11.21 0.63
N ALA A 62 12.71 -12.24 -0.02
CA ALA A 62 13.24 -13.61 0.04
C ALA A 62 14.21 -13.94 -1.10
N GLY A 63 14.31 -13.08 -2.13
CA GLY A 63 15.26 -13.17 -3.24
C GLY A 63 16.47 -12.27 -3.07
#